data_AF-A0A1G9QIV0-F1
#
_entry.id   AF-A0A1G9QIV0-F1
#
_cell.length_a   1.000
_cell.length_b   1.000
_cell.length_c   1.000
_cell.angle_alpha   90.00
_cell.angle_beta   90.00
_cell.angle_gamma   90.00
#
_symmetry.space_group_name_H-M   'P 1'
#
loop_
_entity.id
_entity.type
_entity.pdbx_description
1 polymer ?
#
loop_
_entity_poly.entity_id
_entity_poly.type
_entity_poly.pdbx_seq_one_letter_code
_entity_poly.pdbx_strand_id
1 'polypeptide(L)'
;MRMPFAIWSGFLALLVYAGLAGVEYLNFGAFDPMWPMVRLIGAIWLGLVVLVAIFGALRRSMTVRPSALPDDIARELRQHED
;
A
#
# COMPACT_ATOMS: atom_id res chain seq x y z
N MET A 1 -13.49 -2.33 -10.24
CA MET A 1 -13.12 -1.66 -8.97
C MET A 1 -11.63 -1.94 -8.72
N ARG A 2 -10.80 -0.91 -8.53
CA ARG A 2 -9.36 -1.10 -8.25
C ARG A 2 -9.20 -1.42 -6.77
N MET A 3 -8.88 -2.68 -6.45
CA MET A 3 -8.69 -3.10 -5.05
C MET A 3 -7.46 -2.40 -4.46
N PRO A 4 -7.51 -1.87 -3.22
CA PRO A 4 -6.37 -1.23 -2.59
C PRO A 4 -5.20 -2.21 -2.48
N PHE A 5 -3.99 -1.74 -2.77
CA PHE A 5 -2.77 -2.56 -2.71
C PHE A 5 -2.64 -3.33 -1.40
N ALA A 6 -2.92 -2.69 -0.26
CA ALA A 6 -2.85 -3.31 1.06
C ALA A 6 -3.79 -4.53 1.21
N ILE A 7 -4.98 -4.47 0.63
CA ILE A 7 -5.97 -5.56 0.73
C ILE A 7 -5.53 -6.74 -0.14
N TRP A 8 -5.12 -6.47 -1.39
CA TRP A 8 -4.69 -7.53 -2.30
C TRP A 8 -3.36 -8.17 -1.88
N SER A 9 -2.38 -7.37 -1.43
CA SER A 9 -1.10 -7.88 -0.94
C SER A 9 -1.23 -8.61 0.40
N GLY A 10 -2.18 -8.19 1.25
CA GLY A 10 -2.51 -8.89 2.50
C GLY A 10 -3.08 -10.28 2.24
N PHE A 11 -3.97 -10.40 1.24
CA PHE A 11 -4.46 -11.71 0.81
C PHE A 11 -3.34 -12.62 0.32
N LEU A 12 -2.39 -12.07 -0.47
CA LEU A 12 -1.22 -12.82 -0.92
C LEU A 12 -0.35 -13.29 0.25
N ALA A 13 -0.12 -12.43 1.24
CA ALA A 13 0.66 -12.77 2.43
C ALA A 13 0.01 -13.89 3.26
N LEU A 14 -1.32 -13.87 3.38
CA LEU A 14 -2.08 -14.95 4.03
C LEU A 14 -1.96 -16.26 3.26
N LEU A 15 -2.00 -16.23 1.93
CA LEU A 15 -1.83 -17.43 1.10
C LEU A 15 -0.42 -18.02 1.24
N VAL A 16 0.61 -17.19 1.27
CA VAL A 16 2.00 -17.64 1.48
C VAL A 16 2.14 -18.32 2.85
N TYR A 17 1.58 -17.71 3.90
CA TYR A 17 1.59 -18.31 5.24
C TYR A 17 0.81 -19.62 5.30
N ALA A 18 -0.39 -19.68 4.71
CA ALA A 18 -1.19 -20.89 4.65
C ALA A 18 -0.48 -22.02 3.88
N GLY A 19 0.24 -21.69 2.81
CA GLY A 19 1.07 -22.64 2.07
C GLY A 19 2.20 -23.23 2.92
N LEU A 20 2.93 -22.37 3.64
CA LEU A 20 3.97 -22.79 4.59
C LEU A 20 3.40 -23.70 5.69
N ALA A 21 2.29 -23.29 6.31
CA ALA A 21 1.62 -24.08 7.34
C ALA A 21 1.12 -25.44 6.80
N GLY A 22 0.63 -25.47 5.56
CA GLY A 22 0.21 -26.70 4.89
C GLY A 22 1.36 -27.67 4.64
N VAL A 23 2.51 -27.16 4.20
CA VAL A 23 3.74 -27.98 4.00
C VAL A 23 4.23 -28.55 5.34
N GLU A 24 4.23 -27.73 6.39
CA GLU A 24 4.65 -28.18 7.73
C GLU A 24 3.70 -29.23 8.30
N TYR A 25 2.39 -29.06 8.10
CA TYR A 25 1.37 -30.02 8.50
C TYR A 25 1.51 -31.37 7.78
N LEU A 26 1.84 -31.35 6.47
CA LEU A 26 2.08 -32.56 5.68
C LEU A 26 3.37 -33.29 6.10
N ASN A 27 4.32 -32.60 6.73
CA ASN A 27 5.58 -33.18 7.20
C ASN A 27 5.50 -33.84 8.59
N PHE A 28 4.33 -33.87 9.26
CA PHE A 28 3.98 -34.67 10.44
C PHE A 28 4.99 -34.74 11.63
N GLY A 29 5.97 -33.84 11.76
CA GLY A 29 7.00 -34.01 12.80
C GLY A 29 7.82 -32.79 13.21
N ALA A 30 7.79 -31.69 12.46
CA ALA A 30 8.48 -30.46 12.82
C ALA A 30 7.45 -29.34 13.01
N PHE A 31 6.64 -29.41 14.06
CA PHE A 31 5.93 -28.20 14.50
C PHE A 31 6.94 -27.29 15.20
N ASP A 32 7.92 -26.79 14.45
CA ASP A 32 8.74 -25.68 14.90
C ASP A 32 7.78 -24.52 15.18
N PRO A 33 7.94 -23.77 16.28
CA PRO A 33 7.01 -22.71 16.62
C PRO A 33 6.99 -21.70 15.47
N MET A 34 5.96 -21.72 14.62
CA MET A 34 5.82 -20.86 13.44
C MET A 34 5.62 -19.38 13.80
N TRP A 35 5.50 -19.07 15.09
CA TRP A 35 5.22 -17.73 15.61
C TRP A 35 6.24 -16.66 15.21
N PRO A 36 7.58 -16.91 15.23
CA PRO A 36 8.56 -15.97 14.70
C PRO A 36 8.40 -15.75 13.19
N MET A 37 8.00 -16.78 12.44
CA MET A 37 7.81 -16.70 11.00
C MET A 37 6.56 -15.89 10.63
N VAL A 38 5.45 -16.08 11.36
CA VAL A 38 4.26 -15.21 11.28
C VAL A 38 4.64 -13.76 11.53
N ARG A 39 5.39 -13.50 12.61
CA ARG A 39 5.85 -12.15 12.96
C ARG A 39 6.72 -11.55 11.87
N LEU A 40 7.63 -12.33 11.28
CA LEU A 40 8.49 -11.90 10.18
C LEU A 40 7.66 -11.55 8.93
N ILE A 41 6.77 -12.45 8.50
CA ILE A 41 5.90 -12.23 7.33
C ILE A 41 5.02 -11.00 7.54
N GLY A 42 4.42 -10.87 8.74
CA GLY A 42 3.60 -9.72 9.10
C GLY A 42 4.40 -8.41 9.13
N ALA A 43 5.63 -8.43 9.67
CA ALA A 43 6.51 -7.26 9.72
C ALA A 43 6.94 -6.81 8.32
N ILE A 44 7.32 -7.75 7.45
CA ILE A 44 7.67 -7.47 6.05
C ILE A 44 6.45 -6.89 5.32
N TRP A 45 5.28 -7.49 5.48
CA TRP A 45 4.04 -7.01 4.86
C TRP A 45 3.68 -5.59 5.31
N LEU A 46 3.69 -5.32 6.62
CA LEU A 46 3.44 -3.99 7.16
C LEU A 46 4.47 -2.97 6.65
N GLY A 47 5.76 -3.35 6.61
CA GLY A 47 6.82 -2.51 6.06
C GLY A 47 6.56 -2.12 4.60
N LEU A 48 6.14 -3.08 3.77
CA LEU A 48 5.78 -2.82 2.36
C LEU A 48 4.56 -1.92 2.23
N VAL A 49 3.52 -2.11 3.06
CA VAL A 49 2.33 -1.25 3.06
C VAL A 49 2.71 0.19 3.41
N VAL A 50 3.55 0.38 4.44
CA VAL A 50 4.03 1.70 4.85
C VAL A 50 4.87 2.34 3.75
N LEU A 51 5.80 1.60 3.13
CA LEU A 51 6.61 2.10 2.02
C LEU A 51 5.74 2.55 0.84
N VAL A 52 4.76 1.75 0.43
CA VAL A 52 3.86 2.13 -0.67
C VAL A 52 3.01 3.35 -0.30
N ALA A 53 2.55 3.46 0.95
CA ALA A 53 1.84 4.64 1.42
C ALA A 53 2.73 5.90 1.37
N ILE A 54 3.98 5.79 1.82
CA ILE A 54 4.99 6.87 1.77
C ILE A 54 5.26 7.27 0.32
N PHE A 55 5.57 6.32 -0.57
CA PHE A 55 5.79 6.60 -1.99
C PHE A 55 4.55 7.19 -2.67
N GLY A 56 3.35 6.73 -2.31
CA GLY A 56 2.10 7.31 -2.78
C GLY A 56 1.93 8.76 -2.35
N ALA A 57 2.24 9.07 -1.09
CA ALA A 57 2.21 10.42 -0.55
C ALA A 57 3.28 11.33 -1.19
N LEU A 58 4.52 10.85 -1.32
CA LEU A 58 5.61 11.52 -2.03
C LEU A 58 5.29 11.80 -3.48
N ARG A 59 4.75 10.81 -4.20
CA ARG A 59 4.30 11.01 -5.58
C ARG A 59 3.22 12.08 -5.65
N ARG A 60 2.27 12.08 -4.71
CA ARG A 60 1.18 13.06 -4.65
C ARG A 60 1.68 14.47 -4.32
N SER A 61 2.68 14.60 -3.45
CA SER A 61 3.27 15.90 -3.09
C SER A 61 4.19 16.46 -4.19
N MET A 62 4.93 15.59 -4.89
CA MET A 62 5.75 15.98 -6.04
C MET A 62 4.90 16.34 -7.27
N THR A 63 3.72 15.72 -7.43
CA THR A 63 2.71 16.20 -8.36
C THR A 63 1.94 17.36 -7.74
N VAL A 64 2.61 18.50 -7.53
CA VAL A 64 1.94 19.79 -7.44
C VAL A 64 1.14 19.93 -8.73
N ARG A 65 -0.19 19.76 -8.67
CA ARG A 65 -1.04 20.13 -9.81
C ARG A 65 -0.93 21.64 -9.97
N PRO A 66 -0.33 22.18 -11.05
CA PRO A 66 -0.42 23.60 -11.36
C PRO A 66 -1.77 23.85 -12.04
N SER A 67 -2.87 23.38 -11.45
CA SER A 67 -4.18 23.37 -12.12
C SER A 67 -5.32 23.93 -11.29
N ALA A 68 -5.02 24.70 -10.25
CA ALA A 68 -5.93 25.75 -9.85
C ALA A 68 -5.18 27.04 -10.15
N LEU A 69 -5.36 27.58 -11.37
CA LEU A 69 -5.35 29.03 -11.48
C LEU A 69 -6.39 29.45 -10.44
N PRO A 70 -6.01 30.14 -9.35
CA PRO A 70 -6.97 30.49 -8.30
C PRO A 70 -8.15 31.17 -8.99
N ASP A 71 -9.38 30.80 -8.63
CA ASP A 71 -10.59 31.37 -9.25
C ASP A 71 -10.55 32.91 -9.19
N ASP A 72 -9.82 33.46 -8.22
CA ASP A 72 -9.48 34.86 -8.06
C ASP A 72 -8.76 35.46 -9.29
N ILE A 73 -7.73 34.80 -9.84
CA ILE A 73 -6.99 35.25 -11.03
C ILE A 73 -7.83 35.06 -12.30
N ALA A 74 -8.63 33.99 -12.39
CA ALA A 74 -9.54 33.76 -13.51
C ALA A 74 -10.70 34.77 -13.56
N ARG A 75 -11.02 35.39 -12.42
CA ARG A 75 -12.04 36.44 -12.29
C ARG A 75 -11.43 37.82 -12.59
N GLU A 76 -10.20 38.09 -12.14
CA GLU A 76 -9.47 39.33 -12.48
C GLU A 76 -9.18 39.46 -13.98
N LEU A 77 -8.76 38.39 -14.67
CA LEU A 77 -8.50 38.44 -16.11
C LEU A 77 -9.76 38.75 -16.94
N ARG A 78 -10.92 38.23 -16.53
CA ARG A 78 -12.21 38.54 -17.18
C ARG A 78 -12.70 39.96 -16.93
N GLN A 79 -12.27 40.60 -15.84
CA GLN A 79 -12.62 41.99 -15.52
C GLN A 79 -11.75 43.02 -16.26
N HIS A 80 -10.62 42.60 -16.82
CA HIS A 80 -9.70 43.46 -17.56
C HIS A 80 -9.79 43.30 -19.09
N GLU A 81 -10.70 42.45 -19.59
CA GLU A 81 -10.91 42.20 -21.03
C GLU A 81 -12.09 43.00 -21.63
N ASP A 82 -12.81 43.76 -20.80
CA ASP A 82 -13.84 44.76 -21.17
C ASP A 82 -13.32 46.20 -20.94
#